data_AF-A0A7V9DF86-F1
#
_entry.id   AF-A0A7V9DF86-F1
#
_cell.length_a   1.000
_cell.length_b   1.000
_cell.length_c   1.000
_cell.angle_alpha   90.00
_cell.angle_beta   90.00
_cell.angle_gamma   90.00
#
_symmetry.space_group_name_H-M   'P 1'
#
loop_
_entity.id
_entity.type
_entity.pdbx_description
1 polymer ?
#
loop_
_entity_poly.entity_id
_entity_poly.type
_entity_poly.pdbx_seq_one_letter_code
_entity_poly.pdbx_strand_id
1 'polypeptide(L)'
;MVRRVHEQLGETLVRSILVGFTHAQAEADQAPLPGPTPEFFFAPDAIARRGRELVSQYAVAWEHFAPIAERIVRIERFTDGDQLVRLYQALLEGRADPAAGYVVSLEPAP
;
A
#
# COMPACT_ATOMS: atom_id res chain seq x y z
N MET A 1 -15.42 2.84 10.73
CA MET A 1 -15.84 2.18 9.46
C MET A 1 -16.04 0.67 9.65
N VAL A 2 -15.01 -0.09 10.06
CA VAL A 2 -15.09 -1.56 10.27
C VAL A 2 -16.30 -1.97 11.13
N ARG A 3 -16.45 -1.43 12.34
CA ARG A 3 -17.61 -1.73 13.21
C ARG A 3 -18.96 -1.57 12.53
N ARG A 4 -19.17 -0.47 11.79
CA ARG A 4 -20.43 -0.21 11.08
C ARG A 4 -20.74 -1.29 10.05
N VAL A 5 -19.73 -1.77 9.33
CA VAL A 5 -19.90 -2.88 8.36
C VAL A 5 -20.30 -4.17 9.08
N HIS A 6 -19.62 -4.49 10.19
CA HIS A 6 -19.95 -5.67 11.00
C HIS A 6 -21.36 -5.59 11.61
N GLU A 7 -21.77 -4.42 12.11
CA GLU A 7 -23.11 -4.21 12.66
C GLU A 7 -24.21 -4.30 11.59
N GLN A 8 -23.93 -3.85 10.36
CA GLN A 8 -24.89 -3.90 9.27
C GLN A 8 -25.05 -5.29 8.66
N LEU A 9 -23.96 -6.04 8.52
CA LEU A 9 -23.96 -7.35 7.87
C LEU A 9 -24.08 -8.52 8.85
N GLY A 10 -23.62 -8.36 10.10
CA GLY A 10 -23.66 -9.40 11.13
C GLY A 10 -23.12 -10.73 10.61
N GLU A 11 -23.92 -11.79 10.81
CA GLU A 11 -23.59 -13.16 10.38
C GLU A 11 -23.57 -13.36 8.86
N THR A 12 -24.05 -12.39 8.06
CA THR A 12 -23.94 -12.45 6.59
C THR A 12 -22.57 -11.99 6.09
N LEU A 13 -21.77 -11.34 6.94
CA LEU A 13 -20.39 -11.02 6.62
C LEU A 13 -19.55 -12.30 6.63
N VAL A 14 -19.12 -12.75 5.46
CA VAL A 14 -18.37 -14.01 5.33
C VAL A 14 -16.92 -13.87 5.83
N ARG A 15 -16.30 -12.70 5.62
CA ARG A 15 -14.89 -12.47 5.98
C ARG A 15 -14.60 -10.98 6.16
N SER A 16 -13.75 -10.67 7.13
CA SER A 16 -13.25 -9.32 7.39
C SER A 16 -11.73 -9.37 7.30
N ILE A 17 -11.14 -8.62 6.36
CA ILE A 17 -9.69 -8.63 6.10
C ILE A 17 -9.17 -7.20 6.18
N LEU A 18 -8.19 -6.97 7.05
CA LEU A 18 -7.52 -5.68 7.19
C LEU A 18 -6.28 -5.66 6.28
N VAL A 19 -6.28 -4.76 5.29
CA VAL A 19 -5.17 -4.57 4.34
C VAL A 19 -4.48 -3.23 4.60
N GLY A 20 -3.15 -3.19 4.55
CA GLY A 20 -2.39 -1.93 4.67
C GLY A 20 -2.27 -1.41 6.11
N PHE A 21 -2.57 -2.23 7.11
CA PHE A 21 -2.35 -1.89 8.51
C PHE A 21 -0.85 -1.95 8.83
N THR A 22 -0.23 -0.82 9.09
CA THR A 22 1.20 -0.74 9.44
C THR A 22 1.45 -0.81 10.95
N HIS A 23 0.39 -0.75 11.77
CA HIS A 23 0.48 -0.75 13.24
C HIS A 23 -0.37 -1.88 13.86
N ALA A 24 0.19 -3.07 13.93
CA ALA A 24 -0.49 -4.29 14.41
C ALA A 24 -0.91 -4.24 15.90
N GLN A 25 -0.36 -3.32 16.70
CA GLN A 25 -0.52 -3.33 18.16
C GLN A 25 -1.74 -2.53 18.67
N ALA A 26 -2.48 -1.84 17.81
CA ALA A 26 -3.65 -1.03 18.21
C ALA A 26 -4.93 -1.85 18.49
N GLU A 27 -4.89 -3.18 18.39
CA GLU A 27 -6.07 -4.04 18.50
C GLU A 27 -6.45 -4.45 19.94
N ALA A 28 -5.59 -4.21 20.94
CA ALA A 28 -5.81 -4.73 22.30
C ALA A 28 -7.07 -4.17 23.01
N ASP A 29 -7.61 -3.02 22.58
CA ASP A 29 -8.65 -2.29 23.32
C ASP A 29 -10.02 -2.18 22.60
N GLN A 30 -10.27 -2.95 21.54
CA GLN A 30 -11.54 -2.85 20.80
C GLN A 30 -12.57 -3.88 21.29
N ALA A 31 -13.75 -3.38 21.69
CA ALA A 31 -14.89 -4.22 22.06
C ALA A 31 -15.25 -5.23 20.94
N PRO A 32 -15.78 -6.41 21.27
CA PRO A 32 -16.11 -7.45 20.28
C PRO A 32 -16.94 -6.91 19.11
N LEU A 33 -16.66 -7.45 17.91
CA LEU A 33 -17.41 -7.18 16.69
C LEU A 33 -18.35 -8.36 16.39
N PRO A 34 -19.59 -8.13 15.93
CA PRO A 34 -20.45 -9.19 15.44
C PRO A 34 -19.91 -9.78 14.13
N GLY A 35 -20.23 -11.04 13.84
CA GLY A 35 -19.71 -11.77 12.68
C GLY A 35 -18.22 -12.14 12.81
N PRO A 36 -17.49 -12.31 11.69
CA PRO A 36 -16.14 -12.86 11.71
C PRO A 36 -15.13 -11.90 12.34
N THR A 37 -14.16 -12.41 13.09
CA THR A 37 -13.03 -11.61 13.58
C THR A 37 -12.21 -11.07 12.40
N PRO A 38 -11.85 -9.77 12.38
CA PRO A 38 -10.94 -9.25 11.36
C PRO A 38 -9.61 -10.01 11.32
N GLU A 39 -9.21 -10.46 10.14
CA GLU A 39 -7.91 -11.09 9.88
C GLU A 39 -6.95 -10.05 9.27
N PHE A 40 -5.73 -9.98 9.78
CA PHE A 40 -4.72 -9.12 9.17
C PHE A 40 -4.15 -9.74 7.90
N PHE A 41 -4.14 -8.98 6.80
CA PHE A 41 -3.46 -9.37 5.58
C PHE A 41 -2.04 -8.81 5.56
N PHE A 42 -1.08 -9.70 5.74
CA PHE A 42 0.32 -9.42 5.48
C PHE A 42 0.74 -10.05 4.15
N ALA A 43 1.11 -9.21 3.17
CA ALA A 43 1.43 -9.67 1.82
C ALA A 43 2.55 -10.72 1.77
N PRO A 44 3.64 -10.63 2.57
CA PRO A 44 4.66 -11.67 2.63
C PRO A 44 4.10 -13.05 3.01
N ASP A 45 3.21 -13.15 4.00
CA ASP A 45 2.61 -14.42 4.42
C ASP A 45 1.74 -15.02 3.31
N ALA A 46 1.02 -14.16 2.58
CA ALA A 46 0.20 -14.58 1.44
C ALA A 46 1.05 -15.11 0.28
N ILE A 47 2.20 -14.49 0.00
CA ILE A 47 3.17 -14.96 -0.99
C ILE A 47 3.75 -16.31 -0.56
N ALA A 48 4.16 -16.45 0.70
CA ALA A 48 4.71 -17.70 1.24
C ALA A 48 3.70 -18.86 1.11
N ARG A 49 2.42 -18.62 1.40
CA ARG A 49 1.35 -19.63 1.29
C ARG A 49 1.03 -20.05 -0.15
N ARG A 50 1.08 -19.12 -1.11
CA ARG A 50 0.77 -19.42 -2.52
C ARG A 50 1.93 -20.04 -3.30
N GLY A 51 3.14 -20.00 -2.72
CA GLY A 51 4.29 -20.72 -3.23
C GLY A 51 4.95 -20.09 -4.47
N ARG A 52 5.98 -20.78 -4.98
CA ARG A 52 6.87 -20.27 -6.04
C ARG A 52 6.17 -19.99 -7.36
N GLU A 53 5.09 -20.71 -7.68
CA GLU A 53 4.38 -20.54 -8.96
C GLU A 53 3.77 -19.15 -9.10
N LEU A 54 3.14 -18.62 -8.04
CA LEU A 54 2.59 -17.25 -8.07
C LEU A 54 3.70 -16.22 -8.27
N VAL A 55 4.84 -16.40 -7.60
CA VAL A 55 5.99 -15.50 -7.73
C VAL A 55 6.50 -15.50 -9.18
N SER A 56 6.60 -16.66 -9.81
CA SER A 56 6.98 -16.77 -11.22
C SER A 56 5.97 -16.14 -12.16
N GLN A 57 4.66 -16.37 -11.95
CA GLN A 57 3.60 -15.73 -12.75
C GLN A 57 3.62 -14.21 -12.59
N TYR A 58 3.82 -13.72 -11.37
CA TYR A 58 3.98 -12.30 -11.09
C TYR A 58 5.21 -11.73 -11.80
N ALA A 59 6.34 -12.43 -11.79
CA ALA A 59 7.56 -11.98 -12.47
C ALA A 59 7.34 -11.82 -13.98
N VAL A 60 6.70 -12.81 -14.63
CA VAL A 60 6.33 -12.71 -16.06
C VAL A 60 5.37 -11.54 -16.31
N ALA A 61 4.34 -11.38 -15.48
CA ALA A 61 3.42 -10.25 -15.60
C ALA A 61 4.14 -8.90 -15.42
N TRP A 62 5.10 -8.83 -14.50
CA TRP A 62 5.92 -7.65 -14.25
C TRP A 62 6.80 -7.29 -15.44
N GLU A 63 7.43 -8.27 -16.09
CA GLU A 63 8.23 -8.06 -17.31
C GLU A 63 7.41 -7.41 -18.43
N HIS A 64 6.13 -7.76 -18.55
CA HIS A 64 5.22 -7.12 -19.52
C HIS A 64 4.75 -5.73 -19.08
N PHE A 65 4.61 -5.50 -17.77
CA PHE A 65 4.11 -4.24 -17.23
C PHE A 65 5.19 -3.17 -17.12
N ALA A 66 6.44 -3.51 -16.80
CA ALA A 66 7.51 -2.55 -16.58
C ALA A 66 7.70 -1.54 -17.74
N PRO A 67 7.68 -1.95 -19.03
CA PRO A 67 7.74 -1.00 -20.14
C PRO A 67 6.53 -0.06 -20.24
N ILE A 68 5.36 -0.48 -19.74
CA ILE A 68 4.17 0.37 -19.67
C ILE A 68 4.37 1.41 -18.56
N ALA A 69 4.86 0.97 -17.39
CA ALA A 69 5.16 1.83 -16.27
C ALA A 69 6.15 2.95 -16.66
N GLU A 70 7.22 2.62 -17.39
CA GLU A 70 8.19 3.61 -17.90
C GLU A 70 7.56 4.67 -18.82
N ARG A 71 6.47 4.34 -19.52
CA ARG A 71 5.77 5.27 -20.43
C ARG A 71 4.77 6.17 -19.72
N ILE A 72 4.22 5.73 -18.58
CA ILE A 72 3.15 6.44 -17.86
C ILE A 72 3.66 7.15 -16.61
N VAL A 73 4.86 6.81 -16.13
CA VAL A 73 5.50 7.43 -14.96
C VAL A 73 6.80 8.11 -15.37
N ARG A 74 6.86 9.43 -15.20
CA ARG A 74 8.08 10.23 -15.33
C ARG A 74 8.81 10.23 -13.99
N ILE A 75 10.08 9.83 -13.95
CA ILE A 75 10.88 9.90 -12.73
C ILE A 75 11.58 11.25 -12.62
N GLU A 76 11.26 12.00 -11.57
CA GLU A 76 11.90 13.27 -11.23
C GLU A 76 12.81 13.08 -10.02
N ARG A 77 14.07 13.50 -10.15
CA ARG A 77 15.10 13.31 -9.13
C ARG A 77 15.51 14.65 -8.54
N PHE A 78 15.55 14.72 -7.23
CA PHE A 78 15.93 15.92 -6.48
C PHE A 78 17.02 15.59 -5.47
N THR A 79 17.93 16.54 -5.25
CA THR A 79 18.99 16.42 -4.24
C THR A 79 18.92 17.49 -3.16
N ASP A 80 17.87 18.30 -3.18
CA ASP A 80 17.74 19.51 -2.37
C ASP A 80 16.66 19.34 -1.29
N GLY A 81 17.00 19.75 -0.06
CA GLY A 81 16.09 19.66 1.09
C GLY A 81 14.89 20.58 0.98
N ASP A 82 15.04 21.76 0.37
CA ASP A 82 13.90 22.69 0.22
C ASP A 82 12.90 22.16 -0.83
N GLN A 83 13.39 21.50 -1.88
CA GLN A 83 12.56 20.79 -2.85
C GLN A 83 11.79 19.64 -2.21
N LEU A 84 12.40 18.89 -1.28
CA LEU A 84 11.70 17.85 -0.52
C LEU A 84 10.48 18.42 0.22
N VAL A 85 10.68 19.52 0.96
CA VAL A 85 9.61 20.14 1.76
C VAL A 85 8.48 20.62 0.87
N ARG A 86 8.79 21.31 -0.24
CA ARG A 86 7.78 21.79 -1.19
C ARG A 86 7.00 20.65 -1.83
N LEU A 87 7.69 19.58 -2.24
CA LEU A 87 7.05 18.41 -2.83
C LEU A 87 6.13 17.72 -1.81
N TYR A 88 6.59 17.55 -0.57
CA TYR A 88 5.80 16.94 0.49
C TYR A 88 4.50 17.74 0.75
N GLN A 89 4.59 19.06 0.80
CA GLN A 89 3.40 19.92 0.91
C GLN A 89 2.46 19.76 -0.29
N ALA A 90 2.99 19.71 -1.52
CA ALA A 90 2.19 19.48 -2.72
C ALA A 90 1.48 18.11 -2.71
N LEU A 91 2.12 17.06 -2.18
CA LEU A 91 1.52 15.74 -2.00
C LEU A 91 0.38 15.78 -0.97
N LEU A 92 0.60 16.41 0.18
CA LEU A 92 -0.43 16.57 1.21
C LEU A 92 -1.65 17.33 0.71
N GLU A 93 -1.45 18.31 -0.15
CA GLU A 93 -2.52 19.12 -0.75
C GLU A 93 -3.13 18.50 -2.01
N GLY A 94 -2.65 17.33 -2.46
CA GLY A 94 -3.14 16.66 -3.66
C GLY A 94 -2.82 17.40 -4.97
N ARG A 95 -1.78 18.24 -4.98
CA ARG A 95 -1.34 19.05 -6.13
C ARG A 95 -0.17 18.42 -6.90
N ALA A 96 0.42 17.35 -6.40
CA ALA A 96 1.49 16.63 -7.09
C ALA A 96 0.97 15.98 -8.37
N ASP A 97 1.80 15.95 -9.43
CA ASP A 97 1.45 15.31 -10.69
C ASP A 97 1.40 13.78 -10.50
N PRO A 98 0.25 13.12 -10.70
CA PRO A 98 0.14 11.66 -10.54
C PRO A 98 0.94 10.87 -11.59
N ALA A 99 1.34 11.51 -12.70
CA ALA A 99 2.23 10.92 -13.69
C ALA A 99 3.72 11.06 -13.31
N ALA A 100 4.04 11.74 -12.19
CA ALA A 100 5.41 11.91 -11.72
C ALA A 100 5.71 10.99 -10.51
N GLY A 101 6.79 10.23 -10.63
CA GLY A 101 7.43 9.52 -9.52
C GLY A 101 8.61 10.33 -9.02
N TYR A 102 8.58 10.76 -7.77
CA TYR A 102 9.61 11.62 -7.20
C TYR A 102 10.61 10.82 -6.36
N VAL A 103 11.90 10.96 -6.66
CA VAL A 103 13.01 10.36 -5.89
C VAL A 103 13.85 11.49 -5.33
N VAL A 104 13.96 11.56 -4.00
CA VAL A 104 14.74 12.59 -3.32
C VAL A 104 15.89 11.95 -2.56
N SER A 105 17.11 12.40 -2.83
CA SER A 105 18.33 11.99 -2.13
C SER A 105 18.98 13.20 -1.46
N LEU A 106 19.12 13.20 -0.13
CA LEU A 106 19.80 14.30 0.57
C LEU A 106 21.32 14.11 0.65
N GLU A 107 21.82 12.97 0.17
CA GLU A 107 23.24 12.72 0.00
C GLU A 107 23.71 13.20 -1.37
N PRO A 108 24.93 13.80 -1.46
CA PRO A 108 25.53 14.10 -2.74
C PRO A 108 25.74 12.80 -3.54
N ALA A 109 25.52 12.86 -4.85
CA ALA A 109 25.78 11.72 -5.73
C ALA A 109 27.25 11.29 -5.60
N PRO A 110 27.55 9.98 -5.61
CA PRO A 110 28.93 9.47 -5.57
C PRO A 110 29.75 9.94 -6.77
#